data_AF-A0A6N0KUC2-F1
#
_entry.id   AF-A0A6N0KUC2-F1
#
_cell.length_a   1.000
_cell.length_b   1.000
_cell.length_c   1.000
_cell.angle_alpha   90.00
_cell.angle_beta   90.00
_cell.angle_gamma   90.00
#
_symmetry.space_group_name_H-M   'P 1'
#
loop_
_entity.id
_entity.type
_entity.pdbx_description
1 polymer ?
#
loop_
_entity_poly.entity_id
_entity_poly.type
_entity_poly.pdbx_seq_one_letter_code
_entity_poly.pdbx_strand_id
1 'polypeptide(L)'
;MPVLALRLTALAALAISVSGCVMEAYGSRARSDAQSWIGLPIQDVIKRFGEPERVTGDAARQKYVWKEYENYSHDYDYTYYEQGHGNTPNSSVLNQKTGTANQSGYYTCIYEFFADASGRVVDATARGECR
;
A
#
# COMPACT_ATOMS: atom_id res chain seq x y z
N MET A 1 -40.07 31.26 -3.59
CA MET A 1 -38.65 30.90 -3.79
C MET A 1 -38.36 29.68 -2.92
N PRO A 2 -38.18 28.46 -3.46
CA PRO A 2 -37.80 27.32 -2.63
C PRO A 2 -36.28 27.28 -2.51
N VAL A 3 -35.79 27.42 -1.28
CA VAL A 3 -34.37 27.31 -0.92
C VAL A 3 -33.96 25.84 -1.07
N LEU A 4 -33.06 25.59 -2.01
CA LEU A 4 -32.28 24.37 -2.15
C LEU A 4 -31.62 24.05 -0.80
N ALA A 5 -32.19 23.13 -0.03
CA ALA A 5 -31.49 22.54 1.11
C ALA A 5 -30.48 21.55 0.54
N LEU A 6 -29.30 22.07 0.20
CA LEU A 6 -28.10 21.31 -0.07
C LEU A 6 -27.87 20.37 1.12
N ARG A 7 -28.26 19.11 0.98
CA ARG A 7 -27.84 18.05 1.90
C ARG A 7 -26.36 17.83 1.65
N LEU A 8 -25.52 18.65 2.28
CA LEU A 8 -24.13 18.30 2.55
C LEU A 8 -24.15 17.12 3.53
N THR A 9 -24.26 15.91 3.01
CA THR A 9 -23.68 14.74 3.68
C THR A 9 -22.19 14.97 3.68
N ALA A 10 -21.70 15.63 4.73
CA ALA A 10 -20.28 15.77 4.98
C ALA A 10 -19.70 14.35 5.07
N LEU A 11 -19.00 13.96 4.00
CA LEU A 11 -18.08 12.84 4.02
C LEU A 11 -17.07 13.10 5.13
N ALA A 12 -17.30 12.55 6.32
CA ALA A 12 -16.20 12.16 7.17
C ALA A 12 -15.68 10.82 6.66
N ALA A 13 -15.16 10.82 5.43
CA ALA A 13 -14.15 9.86 5.05
C ALA A 13 -12.92 10.22 5.88
N LEU A 14 -12.88 9.72 7.11
CA LEU A 14 -11.63 9.41 7.77
C LEU A 14 -10.96 8.35 6.88
N ALA A 15 -10.37 8.82 5.78
CA ALA A 15 -9.35 8.09 5.05
C ALA A 15 -8.17 8.07 6.00
N ILE A 16 -8.24 7.16 6.99
CA ILE A 16 -7.15 6.92 7.90
C ILE A 16 -6.02 6.43 7.01
N SER A 17 -5.01 7.27 6.86
CA SER A 17 -3.80 7.07 6.08
C SER A 17 -2.90 5.98 6.69
N VAL A 18 -3.48 4.90 7.25
CA VAL A 18 -2.75 3.77 7.84
C VAL A 18 -1.95 3.03 6.76
N SER A 19 -2.44 3.06 5.51
CA SER A 19 -1.72 2.53 4.35
C SER A 19 -0.39 3.27 4.10
N GLY A 20 -0.23 4.51 4.55
CA GLY A 20 1.02 5.28 4.40
C GLY A 20 2.15 4.76 5.30
N CYS A 21 1.91 4.65 6.61
CA CYS A 21 2.92 4.16 7.56
C CYS A 21 3.29 2.69 7.32
N VAL A 22 2.30 1.85 6.98
CA VAL A 22 2.55 0.43 6.69
C VAL A 22 3.36 0.29 5.40
N MET A 23 3.05 1.06 4.34
CA MET A 23 3.84 1.06 3.11
C MET A 23 5.25 1.61 3.28
N GLU A 24 5.45 2.66 4.08
CA GLU A 24 6.79 3.23 4.27
C GLU A 24 7.71 2.26 5.03
N ALA A 25 7.19 1.60 6.08
CA ALA A 25 7.94 0.59 6.81
C ALA A 25 8.23 -0.64 5.94
N TYR A 26 7.25 -1.07 5.14
CA TYR A 26 7.38 -2.19 4.20
C TYR A 26 8.38 -1.87 3.07
N GLY A 27 8.24 -0.69 2.44
CA GLY A 27 9.15 -0.21 1.41
C GLY A 27 10.57 0.01 1.91
N SER A 28 10.75 0.44 3.16
CA SER A 28 12.09 0.57 3.76
C SER A 28 12.75 -0.79 3.97
N ARG A 29 12.01 -1.80 4.46
CA ARG A 29 12.52 -3.17 4.61
C ARG A 29 12.84 -3.81 3.27
N ALA A 30 11.93 -3.71 2.30
CA ALA A 30 12.13 -4.25 0.96
C ALA A 30 13.33 -3.61 0.25
N ARG A 31 13.56 -2.30 0.44
CA ARG A 31 14.75 -1.61 -0.10
C ARG A 31 16.02 -2.14 0.54
N SER A 32 16.04 -2.29 1.85
CA SER A 32 17.19 -2.85 2.56
C SER A 32 17.47 -4.29 2.11
N ASP A 33 16.43 -5.10 1.91
CA ASP A 33 16.57 -6.46 1.37
C ASP A 33 17.16 -6.42 -0.04
N ALA A 34 16.58 -5.63 -0.95
CA ALA A 34 17.08 -5.48 -2.32
C ALA A 34 18.56 -5.05 -2.37
N GLN A 35 18.94 -4.05 -1.56
CA GLN A 35 20.30 -3.54 -1.50
C GLN A 35 21.31 -4.57 -0.97
N SER A 36 20.87 -5.53 -0.15
CA SER A 36 21.75 -6.58 0.38
C SER A 36 22.31 -7.51 -0.71
N TRP A 37 21.69 -7.55 -1.89
CA TRP A 37 22.12 -8.36 -3.02
C TRP A 37 23.17 -7.69 -3.90
N ILE A 38 23.50 -6.42 -3.67
CA ILE A 38 24.51 -5.71 -4.46
C ILE A 38 25.86 -6.42 -4.33
N GLY A 39 26.51 -6.67 -5.47
CA GLY A 39 27.76 -7.42 -5.59
C GLY A 39 27.59 -8.93 -5.78
N LEU A 40 26.38 -9.47 -5.57
CA LEU A 40 26.08 -10.89 -5.80
C LEU A 40 25.75 -11.18 -7.27
N PRO A 41 25.90 -12.42 -7.72
CA PRO A 41 25.47 -12.83 -9.05
C PRO A 41 23.95 -12.71 -9.20
N ILE A 42 23.48 -12.19 -10.33
CA ILE A 42 22.05 -12.09 -10.62
C ILE A 42 21.35 -13.46 -10.63
N GLN A 43 22.10 -14.52 -10.93
CA GLN A 43 21.62 -15.90 -10.88
C GLN A 43 21.17 -16.32 -9.48
N ASP A 44 21.78 -15.79 -8.41
CA ASP A 44 21.37 -16.09 -7.04
C ASP A 44 20.09 -15.33 -6.66
N VAL A 45 19.92 -14.11 -7.20
CA VAL A 45 18.65 -13.35 -7.10
C VAL A 45 17.53 -14.11 -7.82
N ILE A 46 17.77 -14.60 -9.04
CA ILE A 46 16.79 -15.40 -9.80
C ILE A 46 16.43 -16.69 -9.04
N LYS A 47 17.40 -17.38 -8.41
CA LYS A 47 17.09 -18.55 -7.57
C LYS A 47 16.19 -18.21 -6.38
N ARG A 48 16.33 -17.00 -5.82
CA ARG A 48 15.53 -16.57 -4.66
C ARG A 48 14.12 -16.15 -5.06
N PHE A 49 13.99 -15.32 -6.09
CA PHE A 49 12.74 -14.69 -6.48
C PHE A 49 12.03 -15.40 -7.65
N GLY A 50 12.66 -16.39 -8.26
CA GLY A 50 12.18 -17.04 -9.48
C GLY A 50 12.49 -16.21 -10.73
N GLU A 51 11.82 -16.54 -11.83
CA GLU A 51 11.99 -15.82 -13.09
C GLU A 51 11.49 -14.36 -12.97
N PRO A 52 12.25 -13.38 -13.48
CA PRO A 52 11.84 -11.98 -13.50
C PRO A 52 10.61 -11.80 -14.39
N GLU A 53 9.70 -10.92 -13.98
CA GLU A 53 8.54 -10.54 -14.80
C GLU A 53 9.00 -9.79 -16.06
N ARG A 54 10.09 -9.02 -15.95
CA ARG A 54 10.64 -8.28 -17.07
C ARG A 54 12.16 -8.14 -16.97
N VAL A 55 12.83 -8.37 -18.09
CA VAL A 55 14.25 -8.04 -18.29
C VAL A 55 14.36 -7.03 -19.44
N THR A 56 15.04 -5.91 -19.19
CA THR A 56 15.23 -4.82 -20.16
C THR A 56 16.62 -4.25 -20.04
N GLY A 57 17.21 -3.75 -21.13
CA GLY A 57 18.54 -3.15 -21.12
C GLY A 57 19.38 -3.64 -22.28
N ASP A 58 20.68 -3.41 -22.19
CA ASP A 58 21.67 -3.84 -23.18
C ASP A 58 22.68 -4.83 -22.58
N ALA A 59 23.67 -5.23 -23.36
CA ALA A 59 24.70 -6.17 -22.92
C ALA A 59 25.62 -5.62 -21.82
N ALA A 60 25.71 -4.30 -21.66
CA ALA A 60 26.52 -3.66 -20.62
C ALA A 60 25.75 -3.57 -19.30
N ARG A 61 24.42 -3.38 -19.35
CA ARG A 61 23.59 -3.29 -18.16
C ARG A 61 22.17 -3.81 -18.41
N GLN A 62 21.80 -4.85 -17.67
CA GLN A 62 20.46 -5.42 -17.69
C GLN A 62 19.70 -5.05 -16.42
N LYS A 63 18.45 -4.62 -16.58
CA LYS A 63 17.48 -4.37 -15.52
C LYS A 63 16.51 -5.54 -15.43
N TYR A 64 16.37 -6.09 -14.23
CA TYR A 64 15.47 -7.18 -13.89
C TYR A 64 14.40 -6.67 -12.93
N VAL A 65 13.15 -7.06 -13.15
CA VAL A 65 12.01 -6.60 -12.36
C VAL A 65 11.21 -7.80 -11.85
N TRP A 66 10.96 -7.82 -10.54
CA TRP A 66 10.03 -8.75 -9.88
C TRP A 66 8.91 -7.98 -9.19
N LYS A 67 7.73 -8.60 -9.14
CA LYS A 67 6.60 -8.13 -8.34
C LYS A 67 6.15 -9.22 -7.39
N GLU A 68 6.28 -8.96 -6.10
CA GLU A 68 5.68 -9.77 -5.05
C GLU A 68 4.32 -9.17 -4.68
N TYR A 69 3.31 -10.03 -4.57
CA TYR A 69 1.97 -9.64 -4.16
C TYR A 69 1.72 -10.15 -2.77
N GLU A 70 1.40 -9.24 -1.85
CA GLU A 70 1.07 -9.59 -0.47
C GLU A 70 -0.35 -9.12 -0.17
N ASN A 71 -1.24 -10.08 0.09
CA ASN A 71 -2.60 -9.77 0.48
C ASN A 71 -2.60 -9.23 1.90
N TYR A 72 -3.36 -8.16 2.13
CA TYR A 72 -3.64 -7.69 3.47
C TYR A 72 -5.14 -7.69 3.72
N SER A 73 -5.49 -7.98 4.97
CA SER A 73 -6.85 -7.90 5.49
C SER A 73 -6.71 -7.34 6.89
N HIS A 74 -7.26 -6.15 7.12
CA HIS A 74 -7.24 -5.50 8.42
C HIS A 74 -8.67 -5.20 8.84
N ASP A 75 -9.10 -5.86 9.90
CA ASP A 75 -10.33 -5.48 10.59
C ASP A 75 -10.05 -4.24 11.43
N TYR A 76 -10.93 -3.25 11.31
CA TYR A 76 -10.86 -2.05 12.12
C TYR A 76 -12.24 -1.71 12.70
N ASP A 77 -12.19 -1.25 13.95
CA ASP A 77 -13.36 -0.71 14.62
C ASP A 77 -13.51 0.76 14.24
N TYR A 78 -14.71 1.18 13.86
CA TYR A 78 -15.03 2.58 13.62
C TYR A 78 -16.16 3.04 14.52
N THR A 79 -16.09 4.31 14.91
CA THR A 79 -17.13 4.99 15.67
C THR A 79 -17.81 6.00 14.77
N TYR A 80 -19.14 6.00 14.74
CA TYR A 80 -19.94 7.00 14.05
C TYR A 80 -21.04 7.53 14.95
N TYR A 81 -21.55 8.73 14.64
CA TYR A 81 -22.61 9.37 15.41
C TYR A 81 -23.85 9.49 14.54
N GLU A 82 -24.97 8.97 15.02
CA GLU A 82 -26.28 9.17 14.40
C GLU A 82 -27.08 10.22 15.15
N GLN A 83 -27.75 11.10 14.40
CA GLN A 83 -28.63 12.10 14.98
C GLN A 83 -29.99 11.48 15.33
N GLY A 84 -30.30 11.40 16.63
CA GLY A 84 -31.58 10.97 17.17
C GLY A 84 -32.46 12.13 17.62
N HIS A 85 -33.74 11.86 17.86
CA HIS A 85 -34.67 12.82 18.48
C HIS A 85 -34.47 12.85 19.99
N GLY A 86 -34.29 14.05 20.56
CA GLY A 86 -34.28 14.23 21.99
C GLY A 86 -35.69 14.31 22.58
N ASN A 87 -35.78 14.37 23.91
CA ASN A 87 -37.05 14.28 24.65
C ASN A 87 -37.93 15.54 24.55
N THR A 88 -37.46 16.63 23.93
CA THR A 88 -38.25 17.85 23.70
C THR A 88 -38.39 18.15 22.20
N PRO A 89 -39.50 18.81 21.78
CA PRO A 89 -39.64 19.30 20.41
C PRO A 89 -38.45 20.19 20.06
N ASN A 90 -37.80 19.92 18.92
CA ASN A 90 -36.56 20.57 18.45
C ASN A 90 -35.26 20.23 19.18
N SER A 91 -35.22 19.20 20.04
CA SER A 91 -33.95 18.68 20.56
C SER A 91 -33.42 17.52 19.71
N SER A 92 -32.11 17.52 19.45
CA SER A 92 -31.40 16.40 18.84
C SER A 92 -30.31 15.87 19.77
N VAL A 93 -30.16 14.56 19.83
CA VAL A 93 -29.08 13.88 20.56
C VAL A 93 -28.17 13.17 19.55
N LEU A 94 -26.86 13.18 19.80
CA LEU A 94 -25.91 12.39 19.02
C LEU A 94 -25.71 11.05 19.74
N ASN A 95 -26.17 9.97 19.12
CA ASN A 95 -25.95 8.64 19.64
C ASN A 95 -24.66 8.09 19.02
N GLN A 96 -23.66 7.85 19.88
CA GLN A 96 -22.44 7.17 19.48
C GLN A 96 -22.75 5.70 19.20
N LYS A 97 -22.34 5.22 18.03
CA LYS A 97 -22.40 3.83 17.64
C LYS A 97 -21.01 3.36 17.22
N THR A 98 -20.75 2.09 17.45
CA THR A 98 -19.55 1.41 16.97
C THR A 98 -19.93 0.36 15.93
N GLY A 99 -19.04 0.16 14.97
CA GLY A 99 -19.16 -0.89 13.96
C GLY A 99 -17.79 -1.47 13.67
N THR A 100 -17.77 -2.68 13.14
CA THR A 100 -16.56 -3.31 12.62
C THR A 100 -16.61 -3.28 11.09
N ALA A 101 -15.48 -2.99 10.47
CA ALA A 101 -15.33 -3.06 9.03
C ALA A 101 -14.04 -3.80 8.67
N ASN A 102 -14.06 -4.50 7.56
CA ASN A 102 -12.88 -5.14 7.00
C ASN A 102 -12.35 -4.28 5.85
N GLN A 103 -11.07 -3.93 5.91
CA GLN A 103 -10.34 -3.39 4.76
C GLN A 103 -9.37 -4.46 4.25
N SER A 104 -9.66 -5.00 3.08
CA SER A 104 -8.78 -5.92 2.36
C SER A 104 -8.30 -5.32 1.05
N GLY A 105 -7.08 -5.71 0.66
CA GLY A 105 -6.43 -5.26 -0.56
C GLY A 105 -5.15 -6.05 -0.79
N TYR A 106 -4.34 -5.62 -1.76
CA TYR A 106 -3.05 -6.22 -2.05
C TYR A 106 -1.97 -5.15 -2.13
N TYR A 107 -0.88 -5.37 -1.40
CA TYR A 107 0.37 -4.64 -1.57
C TYR A 107 1.17 -5.32 -2.68
N THR A 108 1.68 -4.53 -3.61
CA THR A 108 2.66 -5.00 -4.60
C THR A 108 4.03 -4.47 -4.21
N CYS A 109 4.97 -5.35 -3.90
CA CYS A 109 6.38 -4.98 -3.78
C CYS A 109 7.06 -5.14 -5.14
N ILE A 110 7.62 -4.05 -5.68
CA ILE A 110 8.35 -4.09 -6.93
C ILE A 110 9.84 -4.03 -6.62
N TYR A 111 10.56 -5.11 -6.91
CA TYR A 111 12.01 -5.15 -6.84
C TYR A 111 12.61 -4.88 -8.21
N GLU A 112 13.63 -4.02 -8.25
CA GLU A 112 14.37 -3.68 -9.44
C GLU A 112 15.86 -3.90 -9.18
N PHE A 113 16.47 -4.80 -9.94
CA PHE A 113 17.90 -5.09 -9.87
C PHE A 113 18.55 -4.71 -11.19
N PHE A 114 19.75 -4.14 -11.12
CA PHE A 114 20.59 -3.88 -12.28
C PHE A 114 21.82 -4.76 -12.20
N ALA A 115 22.06 -5.57 -13.22
CA ALA A 115 23.30 -6.34 -13.36
C ALA A 115 24.19 -5.76 -14.46
N ASP A 116 25.50 -5.79 -14.25
CA ASP A 116 26.49 -5.46 -15.28
C ASP A 116 26.70 -6.62 -16.27
N ALA A 117 27.58 -6.41 -17.25
CA ALA A 117 27.95 -7.42 -18.24
C ALA A 117 28.56 -8.71 -17.64
N SER A 118 29.08 -8.66 -16.41
CA SER A 118 29.58 -9.84 -15.70
C SER A 118 28.48 -10.63 -14.99
N GLY A 119 27.24 -10.12 -15.03
CA GLY A 119 26.09 -10.70 -14.37
C GLY A 119 26.05 -10.43 -12.87
N ARG A 120 26.77 -9.42 -12.37
CA ARG A 120 26.75 -9.03 -10.96
C ARG A 120 25.82 -7.85 -10.73
N VAL A 121 25.07 -7.89 -9.63
CA VAL A 121 24.19 -6.79 -9.24
C VAL A 121 25.02 -5.57 -8.88
N VAL A 122 24.82 -4.46 -9.58
CA VAL A 122 25.52 -3.19 -9.35
C VAL A 122 24.63 -2.14 -8.69
N ASP A 123 23.31 -2.31 -8.78
CA ASP A 123 22.33 -1.43 -8.17
C ASP A 123 21.03 -2.21 -7.93
N ALA A 124 20.35 -1.90 -6.84
CA ALA A 124 19.13 -2.58 -6.44
C ALA A 124 18.23 -1.65 -5.64
N THR A 125 16.93 -1.69 -5.92
CA THR A 125 15.92 -0.93 -5.20
C THR A 125 14.61 -1.70 -5.11
N ALA A 126 13.78 -1.31 -4.15
CA ALA A 126 12.42 -1.80 -4.05
C ALA A 126 11.45 -0.64 -3.74
N ARG A 127 10.19 -0.83 -4.13
CA ARG A 127 9.10 0.08 -3.74
C ARG A 127 7.82 -0.70 -3.51
N GLY A 128 7.08 -0.30 -2.48
CA GLY A 128 5.70 -0.76 -2.27
C GLY A 128 4.73 0.12 -3.08
N GLU A 129 3.78 -0.51 -3.75
CA GLU A 129 2.62 0.12 -4.38
C GLU A 129 1.33 -0.49 -3.78
N CYS A 130 0.42 0.35 -3.29
CA CYS A 130 -0.95 -0.04 -2.92
C CYS A 130 -1.86 -0.02 -4.15
N ARG A 131 -2.73 -1.02 -4.30
CA ARG A 131 -3.81 -1.02 -5.29
C ARG A 131 -5.13 -1.46 -4.68
#